data_AF-A0A9Q5DD35-F1
#
_entry.id   AF-A0A9Q5DD35-F1
#
_cell.length_a   1.000
_cell.length_b   1.000
_cell.length_c   1.000
_cell.angle_alpha   90.00
_cell.angle_beta   90.00
_cell.angle_gamma   90.00
#
_symmetry.space_group_name_H-M   'P 1'
#
loop_
_entity.id
_entity.type
_entity.pdbx_description
1 polymer ?
#
loop_
_entity_poly.entity_id
_entity_poly.type
_entity_poly.pdbx_seq_one_letter_code
_entity_poly.pdbx_strand_id
1 'polypeptide(L)'
;MDWDELLDPLSPFNRETMQEQIKIVNVQDGLIAAAKKLAAENYPAVGNMQPGTRSVLETVIIKHAVKMAVDMHDAITGNSTE
;
A
#
# COMPACT_ATOMS: atom_id res chain seq x y z
N MET A 1 24.06 -10.66 6.69
CA MET A 1 23.33 -9.67 5.88
C MET A 1 24.33 -8.59 5.57
N ASP A 2 24.72 -8.44 4.31
CA ASP A 2 25.71 -7.46 3.88
C ASP A 2 25.02 -6.10 3.70
N TRP A 3 25.02 -5.31 4.77
CA TRP A 3 24.34 -4.01 4.80
C TRP A 3 24.94 -3.00 3.81
N ASP A 4 26.22 -3.16 3.45
CA ASP A 4 26.89 -2.30 2.47
C ASP A 4 26.37 -2.59 1.06
N GLU A 5 26.12 -3.87 0.73
CA GLU A 5 25.51 -4.25 -0.54
C GLU A 5 24.03 -3.83 -0.62
N LEU A 6 23.29 -3.86 0.50
CA LEU A 6 21.89 -3.43 0.54
C LEU A 6 21.73 -1.91 0.36
N LEU A 7 22.65 -1.13 0.93
CA LEU A 7 22.62 0.34 0.87
C LEU A 7 23.29 0.90 -0.39
N ASP A 8 24.08 0.12 -1.13
CA ASP A 8 24.65 0.52 -2.41
C ASP A 8 23.55 0.56 -3.50
N PRO A 9 23.17 1.74 -4.02
CA PRO A 9 22.15 1.88 -5.07
C PRO A 9 22.54 1.23 -6.41
N LEU A 10 23.82 0.87 -6.59
CA LEU A 10 24.32 0.18 -7.77
C LEU A 10 24.32 -1.36 -7.61
N SER A 11 24.08 -1.88 -6.41
CA SER A 11 24.08 -3.32 -6.19
C SER A 11 22.86 -4.00 -6.83
N PRO A 12 23.02 -5.25 -7.31
CA PRO A 12 21.88 -6.06 -7.78
C PRO A 12 20.84 -6.27 -6.68
N PHE A 13 21.28 -6.44 -5.43
CA PHE A 13 20.42 -6.71 -4.27
C PHE A 13 19.52 -5.52 -3.92
N ASN A 14 20.05 -4.29 -3.96
CA ASN A 14 19.28 -3.06 -3.76
C ASN A 14 18.23 -2.91 -4.86
N ARG A 15 18.61 -3.15 -6.13
CA ARG A 15 17.67 -3.08 -7.26
C ARG A 15 16.52 -4.06 -7.12
N GLU A 16 16.79 -5.30 -6.73
CA GLU A 16 15.74 -6.31 -6.49
C GLU A 16 14.82 -5.89 -5.35
N THR A 17 15.39 -5.47 -4.22
CA THR A 17 14.63 -4.97 -3.06
C THR A 17 13.74 -3.77 -3.43
N MET A 18 14.28 -2.81 -4.20
CA MET A 18 13.53 -1.66 -4.68
C MET A 18 12.41 -2.05 -5.64
N GLN A 19 12.64 -3.02 -6.53
CA GLN A 19 11.60 -3.53 -7.42
C GLN A 19 10.46 -4.19 -6.64
N GLU A 20 10.76 -4.91 -5.56
CA GLU A 20 9.74 -5.48 -4.68
C GLU A 20 8.94 -4.38 -3.97
N GLN A 21 9.61 -3.37 -3.41
CA GLN A 21 8.94 -2.23 -2.79
C GLN A 21 8.02 -1.50 -3.78
N ILE A 22 8.47 -1.30 -5.03
CA ILE A 22 7.65 -0.68 -6.08
C ILE A 22 6.39 -1.50 -6.36
N LYS A 23 6.47 -2.84 -6.38
CA LYS A 23 5.29 -3.70 -6.57
C LYS A 23 4.28 -3.50 -5.44
N ILE A 24 4.74 -3.46 -4.19
CA ILE A 24 3.89 -3.24 -3.01
C ILE A 24 3.20 -1.87 -3.10
N VAL A 25 3.96 -0.82 -3.42
CA VAL A 25 3.43 0.54 -3.56
C VAL A 25 2.38 0.62 -4.67
N ASN A 26 2.62 -0.02 -5.82
CA ASN A 26 1.64 -0.04 -6.91
C ASN A 26 0.32 -0.69 -6.51
N VAL A 27 0.37 -1.81 -5.76
CA VAL A 27 -0.83 -2.48 -5.24
C VAL A 27 -1.54 -1.59 -4.22
N GLN A 28 -0.80 -0.98 -3.30
CA GLN A 28 -1.33 -0.03 -2.32
C GLN A 28 -2.10 1.12 -3.00
N ASP A 29 -1.50 1.76 -4.00
CA ASP A 29 -2.13 2.88 -4.73
C ASP A 29 -3.40 2.44 -5.46
N GLY A 30 -3.38 1.24 -6.07
CA GLY A 30 -4.56 0.63 -6.69
C GLY A 30 -5.70 0.38 -5.69
N LEU A 31 -5.37 -0.15 -4.50
CA LEU A 31 -6.34 -0.39 -3.42
C LEU A 31 -6.94 0.93 -2.90
N ILE A 32 -6.11 1.97 -2.72
CA ILE A 32 -6.57 3.29 -2.28
C ILE A 32 -7.56 3.86 -3.30
N ALA A 33 -7.22 3.83 -4.59
CA ALA A 33 -8.07 4.34 -5.65
C ALA A 33 -9.40 3.58 -5.73
N ALA A 34 -9.34 2.24 -5.68
CA ALA A 34 -10.53 1.38 -5.70
C ALA A 34 -11.44 1.63 -4.49
N ALA A 35 -10.88 1.70 -3.28
CA ALA A 35 -11.64 1.94 -2.06
C ALA A 35 -12.33 3.31 -2.07
N LYS A 36 -11.62 4.37 -2.52
CA LYS A 36 -12.22 5.72 -2.65
C LYS A 36 -13.38 5.72 -3.65
N LYS A 37 -13.21 5.06 -4.79
CA LYS A 37 -14.25 4.94 -5.81
C LYS A 37 -15.47 4.19 -5.27
N LEU A 38 -15.27 3.00 -4.69
CA LEU A 38 -16.34 2.20 -4.11
C LEU A 38 -17.08 2.94 -2.99
N ALA A 39 -16.36 3.69 -2.15
CA ALA A 39 -16.97 4.49 -1.11
C ALA A 39 -17.89 5.58 -1.71
N ALA A 40 -17.44 6.28 -2.75
CA ALA A 40 -18.25 7.31 -3.41
C ALA A 40 -19.49 6.73 -4.12
N GLU A 41 -19.36 5.54 -4.73
CA GLU A 41 -20.45 4.86 -5.43
C GLU A 41 -21.53 4.33 -4.48
N ASN A 42 -21.13 3.80 -3.32
CA ASN A 42 -22.04 3.13 -2.39
C ASN A 42 -22.52 4.02 -1.24
N TYR A 43 -21.79 5.09 -0.93
CA TYR A 43 -22.14 6.03 0.15
C TYR A 43 -22.21 7.46 -0.39
N PRO A 44 -23.38 7.92 -0.88
CA PRO A 44 -23.54 9.28 -1.42
C PRO A 44 -23.15 10.40 -0.43
N ALA A 45 -23.23 10.11 0.87
CA ALA A 45 -22.79 11.01 1.94
C ALA A 45 -21.30 11.40 1.83
N VAL A 46 -20.46 10.58 1.17
CA VAL A 46 -19.04 10.84 0.96
C VAL A 46 -18.81 12.18 0.23
N GLY A 47 -19.67 12.52 -0.73
CA GLY A 47 -19.57 13.77 -1.49
C GLY A 47 -19.85 15.03 -0.65
N ASN A 48 -20.60 14.90 0.45
CA ASN A 48 -21.03 16.00 1.31
C ASN A 48 -20.33 16.00 2.67
N MET A 49 -19.32 15.17 2.87
CA MET A 49 -18.60 15.12 4.14
C MET A 49 -17.85 16.42 4.41
N GLN A 50 -17.85 16.83 5.68
CA GLN A 50 -16.96 17.90 6.13
C GLN A 50 -15.50 17.47 5.93
N PRO A 51 -14.58 18.43 5.64
CA PRO A 51 -13.17 18.12 5.37
C PRO A 51 -12.51 17.26 6.46
N GLY A 52 -12.83 17.50 7.74
CA GLY A 52 -12.30 16.70 8.85
C GLY A 52 -12.72 15.24 8.79
N THR A 53 -14.02 14.97 8.59
CA THR A 53 -14.55 13.61 8.46
C THR A 53 -14.02 12.90 7.22
N ARG A 54 -13.87 13.63 6.11
CA ARG A 54 -13.26 13.11 4.89
C ARG A 54 -11.81 12.69 5.12
N SER A 55 -11.02 13.50 5.82
CA SER A 55 -9.63 13.18 6.16
C SER A 55 -9.52 11.91 7.03
N VAL A 56 -10.46 11.72 7.97
CA VAL A 56 -10.53 10.49 8.76
C VAL A 56 -10.80 9.27 7.88
N LEU A 57 -11.78 9.36 6.97
CA LEU A 57 -12.06 8.29 6.01
C LEU A 57 -10.84 7.96 5.14
N GLU A 58 -10.17 8.98 4.61
CA GLU A 58 -8.98 8.79 3.77
C GLU A 58 -7.84 8.12 4.56
N THR A 59 -7.66 8.47 5.83
CA THR A 59 -6.67 7.84 6.71
C THR A 59 -6.98 6.37 6.95
N VAL A 60 -8.25 6.01 7.17
CA VAL A 60 -8.69 4.61 7.32
C VAL A 60 -8.41 3.83 6.03
N ILE A 61 -8.78 4.38 4.88
CA ILE A 61 -8.53 3.75 3.57
C ILE A 61 -7.04 3.47 3.38
N ILE A 62 -6.19 4.48 3.59
CA ILE A 62 -4.73 4.35 3.40
C ILE A 62 -4.16 3.29 4.34
N LYS A 63 -4.47 3.35 5.65
CA LYS A 63 -3.97 2.40 6.64
C LYS A 63 -4.28 0.95 6.27
N HIS A 64 -5.51 0.69 5.85
CA HIS A 64 -5.93 -0.67 5.49
C HIS A 64 -5.40 -1.11 4.12
N ALA A 65 -5.28 -0.21 3.16
CA ALA A 65 -4.67 -0.51 1.86
C ALA A 65 -3.19 -0.86 1.99
N VAL A 66 -2.43 -0.13 2.81
CA VAL A 66 -1.02 -0.44 3.11
C VAL A 66 -0.91 -1.84 3.71
N LYS A 67 -1.68 -2.13 4.77
CA LYS A 67 -1.64 -3.44 5.43
C LYS A 67 -2.00 -4.56 4.45
N MET A 68 -3.05 -4.38 3.67
CA MET A 68 -3.50 -5.39 2.71
C MET A 68 -2.46 -5.62 1.59
N ALA A 69 -1.79 -4.57 1.10
CA ALA A 69 -0.74 -4.72 0.10
C ALA A 69 0.46 -5.53 0.64
N VAL A 70 0.84 -5.30 1.91
CA VAL A 70 1.88 -6.08 2.59
C VAL A 70 1.42 -7.53 2.81
N ASP A 71 0.24 -7.74 3.39
CA ASP A 71 -0.32 -9.08 3.63
C ASP A 71 -0.43 -9.89 2.31
N MET A 72 -0.82 -9.24 1.21
CA MET A 72 -0.85 -9.85 -0.12
C MET A 72 0.54 -10.19 -0.63
N HIS A 73 1.52 -9.30 -0.45
CA HIS A 73 2.90 -9.57 -0.83
C HIS A 73 3.45 -10.78 -0.07
N ASP A 74 3.28 -10.83 1.25
CA ASP A 74 3.75 -11.93 2.10
C ASP A 74 3.09 -13.25 1.71
N ALA A 75 1.78 -13.24 1.42
CA ALA A 75 1.06 -14.41 0.95
C ALA A 75 1.54 -14.90 -0.43
N ILE A 76 1.92 -13.97 -1.33
CA ILE A 76 2.41 -14.30 -2.68
C ILE A 76 3.86 -14.84 -2.63
N THR A 77 4.71 -14.26 -1.79
CA THR A 77 6.13 -14.64 -1.67
C THR A 77 6.36 -15.83 -0.74
N GLY A 78 5.33 -16.26 0.01
CA GLY A 78 5.45 -17.35 0.97
C GLY A 78 6.15 -16.94 2.27
N ASN A 79 6.28 -15.63 2.51
CA ASN A 79 6.81 -15.06 3.75
C ASN A 79 5.75 -14.94 4.87
N SER A 80 4.55 -15.48 4.64
CA SER A 80 3.49 -15.56 5.65
C SER A 80 4.01 -16.28 6.88
N THR A 81 4.31 -15.50 7.92
CA THR A 81 4.66 -15.99 9.24
C THR A 81 3.42 -16.64 9.84
N GLU A 82 3.45 -17.96 9.98
CA GLU A 82 2.60 -18.68 10.96
C GLU A 82 2.95 -18.26 12.39
#